data_AF-A0A101WQ53-F1
#
_entry.id   AF-A0A101WQ53-F1
#
_cell.length_a   1.000
_cell.length_b   1.000
_cell.length_c   1.000
_cell.angle_alpha   90.00
_cell.angle_beta   90.00
_cell.angle_gamma   90.00
#
_symmetry.space_group_name_H-M   'P 1'
#
loop_
_entity.id
_entity.type
_entity.pdbx_description
1 polymer ?
#
loop_
_entity_poly.entity_id
_entity_poly.type
_entity_poly.pdbx_seq_one_letter_code
_entity_poly.pdbx_strand_id
1 'polypeptide(L)'
;MISWTQEEVGQAMEKVKELSLKDSAFRQLCLENPNAAIKKAAGKEVPIGVGIKFIENAGAHMTVVLPDAPASGELSEGELD
;
A
#
# COMPACT_ATOMS: atom_id res chain seq x y z
N MET A 1 -4.88 -14.63 13.67
CA MET A 1 -4.78 -13.57 12.65
C MET A 1 -4.08 -12.40 13.30
N ILE A 2 -2.95 -11.96 12.74
CA ILE A 2 -2.32 -10.70 13.16
C ILE A 2 -3.12 -9.61 12.47
N SER A 3 -3.81 -8.77 13.23
CA SER A 3 -4.50 -7.59 12.72
C SER A 3 -3.85 -6.40 13.37
N TRP A 4 -3.25 -5.51 12.57
CA TRP A 4 -2.64 -4.30 13.10
C TRP A 4 -3.73 -3.30 13.48
N THR A 5 -3.52 -2.54 14.55
CA THR A 5 -4.34 -1.37 14.84
C THR A 5 -3.99 -0.20 13.91
N GLN A 6 -4.90 0.77 13.81
CA GLN A 6 -4.66 2.02 13.06
C GLN A 6 -3.35 2.71 13.50
N GLU A 7 -3.07 2.70 14.81
CA GLU A 7 -1.87 3.28 15.40
C GLU A 7 -0.59 2.53 14.97
N GLU A 8 -0.62 1.20 14.98
CA GLU A 8 0.51 0.39 14.56
C GLU A 8 0.86 0.58 13.08
N VAL A 9 -0.17 0.69 12.22
CA VAL A 9 0.00 1.04 10.80
C VAL A 9 0.64 2.42 10.68
N GLY A 10 0.14 3.43 11.41
CA GLY A 10 0.68 4.79 11.39
C GLY A 10 2.16 4.83 11.76
N GLN A 11 2.53 4.20 12.88
CA GLN A 11 3.91 4.14 13.36
C GLN A 11 4.84 3.40 12.38
N ALA A 12 4.38 2.30 11.78
CA ALA A 12 5.17 1.58 10.79
C ALA A 12 5.42 2.42 9.54
N MET A 13 4.39 3.12 9.04
CA MET A 13 4.50 3.99 7.87
C MET A 13 5.42 5.19 8.12
N GLU A 14 5.39 5.77 9.32
CA GLU A 14 6.28 6.88 9.68
C GLU A 14 7.75 6.45 9.67
N LYS A 15 8.07 5.32 10.30
CA LYS A 15 9.42 4.75 10.28
C LYS A 15 9.91 4.43 8.87
N VAL A 16 9.05 3.84 8.03
CA VAL A 16 9.38 3.56 6.63
C VAL A 16 9.68 4.85 5.88
N LYS A 17 8.88 5.90 6.04
CA LYS A 17 9.14 7.21 5.42
C LYS A 17 10.47 7.79 5.87
N GLU A 18 10.73 7.85 7.18
CA GLU A 18 11.99 8.38 7.71
C GLU A 18 13.22 7.62 7.18
N LEU A 19 13.17 6.30 7.14
CA LEU A 19 14.24 5.47 6.57
C LEU A 19 14.40 5.71 5.07
N SER A 20 13.29 5.81 4.33
CA SER A 20 13.33 6.06 2.88
C SER A 20 13.90 7.43 2.49
N LEU A 21 13.86 8.41 3.40
CA LEU A 21 14.47 9.73 3.21
C LEU A 21 15.98 9.70 3.44
N LYS A 22 16.46 8.85 4.35
CA LYS A 22 17.87 8.78 4.75
C LYS A 22 18.66 7.72 3.98
N ASP A 23 17.99 6.68 3.48
CA ASP A 23 18.61 5.52 2.87
C ASP A 23 17.98 5.22 1.49
N SER A 24 18.73 5.53 0.44
CA SER A 24 18.29 5.34 -0.96
C SER A 24 18.13 3.86 -1.34
N ALA A 25 18.90 2.95 -0.72
CA ALA A 25 18.77 1.52 -0.96
C ALA A 25 17.50 0.97 -0.28
N PHE A 26 17.17 1.47 0.91
CA PHE A 26 15.90 1.17 1.56
C PHE A 26 14.71 1.73 0.77
N ARG A 27 14.86 2.90 0.15
CA ARG A 27 13.84 3.45 -0.74
C ARG A 27 13.56 2.54 -1.94
N GLN A 28 14.60 2.00 -2.59
CA GLN A 28 14.43 0.98 -3.64
C GLN A 28 13.73 -0.28 -3.09
N LEU A 29 14.13 -0.75 -1.90
CA LEU A 29 13.48 -1.89 -1.24
C LEU A 29 11.98 -1.65 -0.99
N CYS A 30 11.55 -0.44 -0.66
CA CYS A 30 10.13 -0.13 -0.48
C CYS A 30 9.32 -0.36 -1.77
N LEU A 31 9.92 -0.06 -2.93
CA LEU A 31 9.27 -0.15 -4.23
C LEU A 31 9.25 -1.59 -4.76
N GLU A 32 10.34 -2.33 -4.53
CA GLU A 32 10.46 -3.72 -4.96
C GLU A 32 9.77 -4.69 -4.00
N ASN A 33 9.94 -4.49 -2.69
CA ASN A 33 9.50 -5.40 -1.63
C ASN A 33 8.93 -4.64 -0.41
N PRO A 34 7.72 -4.07 -0.53
CA PRO A 34 7.06 -3.30 0.53
C PRO A 34 7.01 -4.05 1.87
N ASN A 35 6.67 -5.34 1.83
CA ASN A 35 6.58 -6.17 3.04
C ASN A 35 7.93 -6.31 3.76
N ALA A 36 9.02 -6.50 3.00
CA ALA A 36 10.36 -6.63 3.56
C ALA A 36 10.84 -5.27 4.13
N ALA A 37 10.53 -4.17 3.45
CA ALA A 37 10.85 -2.83 3.93
C ALA A 37 10.14 -2.52 5.26
N ILE A 38 8.85 -2.83 5.35
CA ILE A 38 8.07 -2.65 6.57
C ILE A 38 8.59 -3.52 7.71
N LYS A 39 8.92 -4.79 7.43
CA LYS A 39 9.54 -5.69 8.42
C LYS A 39 10.86 -5.14 8.93
N LYS A 40 11.69 -4.58 8.05
CA LYS A 40 12.99 -3.98 8.40
C LYS A 40 12.85 -2.67 9.19
N ALA A 41 11.86 -1.83 8.87
CA ALA A 41 11.64 -0.55 9.54
C ALA A 41 10.88 -0.66 10.87
N ALA A 42 9.82 -1.45 10.89
CA ALA A 42 8.91 -1.54 12.04
C ALA A 42 9.15 -2.79 12.91
N GLY A 43 9.91 -3.78 12.42
CA GLY A 43 10.12 -5.06 13.10
C GLY A 43 8.89 -5.97 13.09
N LYS A 44 7.85 -5.60 12.33
CA LYS A 44 6.55 -6.31 12.27
C LYS A 44 6.29 -6.81 10.87
N GLU A 45 5.67 -7.98 10.78
CA GLU A 45 5.25 -8.55 9.50
C GLU A 45 3.89 -8.00 9.10
N VAL A 46 3.76 -7.66 7.82
CA VAL A 46 2.50 -7.18 7.24
C VAL A 46 1.48 -8.32 7.33
N PRO A 47 0.26 -8.05 7.81
CA PRO A 47 -0.77 -9.07 7.96
C PRO A 47 -1.19 -9.66 6.60
N ILE A 48 -1.47 -10.96 6.61
CA ILE A 48 -1.91 -11.70 5.42
C ILE A 48 -3.20 -11.08 4.88
N GLY A 49 -3.24 -10.79 3.59
CA GLY A 49 -4.39 -10.16 2.91
C GLY A 49 -4.27 -8.65 2.71
N VAL A 50 -3.24 -8.00 3.26
CA VAL A 50 -3.00 -6.57 3.03
C VAL A 50 -1.99 -6.37 1.89
N GLY A 51 -2.46 -5.82 0.77
CA GLY A 51 -1.61 -5.41 -0.35
C GLY A 51 -1.07 -4.01 -0.12
N ILE A 52 0.25 -3.87 0.06
CA ILE A 52 0.91 -2.57 0.21
C ILE A 52 1.70 -2.27 -1.05
N LYS A 53 1.57 -1.05 -1.57
CA LYS A 53 2.35 -0.56 -2.70
C LYS A 53 2.88 0.84 -2.38
N PHE A 54 4.20 1.01 -2.40
CA PHE A 54 4.81 2.32 -2.36
C PHE A 54 4.94 2.86 -3.77
N ILE A 55 4.67 4.15 -3.95
CA ILE A 55 4.77 4.85 -5.23
C ILE A 55 5.70 6.04 -5.00
N GLU A 56 6.75 6.16 -5.80
CA GLU A 56 7.60 7.34 -5.74
C GLU A 56 6.82 8.56 -6.23
N ASN A 57 7.04 9.69 -5.58
CA ASN A 57 6.55 10.97 -6.09
C ASN A 57 7.43 11.41 -7.27
N ALA A 58 7.21 10.77 -8.43
CA ALA A 58 7.90 11.03 -9.70
C ALA A 58 7.24 12.20 -10.47
N GLY A 59 6.94 13.30 -9.77
CA GLY A 59 6.34 14.51 -10.33
C GLY A 59 4.81 14.42 -10.48
N ALA A 60 4.06 15.03 -9.57
CA ALA A 60 2.63 15.35 -9.68
C ALA A 60 1.69 14.27 -10.29
N HIS A 61 1.89 12.99 -9.97
CA HIS A 61 0.95 11.93 -10.37
C HIS A 61 -0.17 11.82 -9.32
N MET A 62 -1.41 12.02 -9.73
CA MET A 62 -2.57 11.74 -8.87
C MET A 62 -2.91 10.25 -8.95
N THR A 63 -2.77 9.53 -7.83
CA THR A 63 -3.16 8.12 -7.75
C THR A 63 -4.65 8.05 -7.39
N VAL A 64 -5.48 7.57 -8.32
CA VAL A 64 -6.90 7.30 -8.09
C VAL A 64 -7.08 5.80 -7.95
N VAL A 65 -7.70 5.36 -6.86
CA VAL A 65 -8.08 3.95 -6.66
C VAL A 65 -9.42 3.75 -7.34
N LEU A 66 -9.45 2.94 -8.39
CA LEU A 66 -10.70 2.50 -9.00
C LEU A 66 -11.22 1.27 -8.23
N PRO A 67 -12.54 1.18 -7.99
CA PRO A 67 -13.13 -0.04 -7.46
C PRO A 67 -12.93 -1.20 -8.44
N ASP A 68 -13.01 -2.43 -7.95
CA ASP A 68 -13.04 -3.61 -8.81
C ASP A 68 -14.12 -3.45 -9.89
N ALA A 69 -13.75 -3.75 -11.13
CA ALA A 69 -14.74 -3.83 -12.19
C ALA A 69 -15.79 -4.88 -11.78
N PRO A 70 -17.09 -4.63 -12.01
CA PRO A 70 -18.09 -5.65 -11.79
C PRO A 70 -17.67 -6.91 -12.57
N ALA A 71 -17.70 -8.06 -11.91
CA ALA A 71 -17.43 -9.34 -12.56
C ALA A 71 -18.29 -9.39 -13.82
N SER A 72 -17.66 -9.51 -14.99
CA SER A 72 -18.35 -9.50 -16.29
C SER A 72 -19.46 -10.54 -16.25
N GLY A 73 -20.71 -10.08 -16.08
CA GLY A 73 -21.83 -10.96 -15.74
C GLY A 73 -23.09 -10.26 -15.22
N GLU A 74 -23.00 -9.09 -14.58
CA GLU A 74 -24.20 -8.34 -14.14
C GLU A 74 -24.32 -7.00 -14.86
N LEU A 75 -24.64 -7.06 -16.15
CA LEU A 75 -25.38 -5.98 -16.79
C LEU A 75 -26.82 -6.06 -16.25
N SER A 76 -27.12 -5.33 -15.18
CA SER A 76 -28.52 -5.13 -14.79
C SER A 76 -29.19 -4.28 -15.87
N GLU A 77 -30.10 -4.89 -16.61
CA GLU A 77 -31.04 -4.21 -17.52
C GLU A 77 -31.83 -3.16 -16.71
N GLY A 78 -31.48 -1.87 -16.83
CA GLY A 78 -32.04 -0.87 -15.91
C GLY A 78 -31.88 0.61 -16.22
N GLU A 79 -31.44 1.02 -17.42
CA GLU A 79 -31.61 2.41 -17.88
C GLU A 79 -32.53 2.42 -19.10
N LEU A 80 -33.79 2.05 -18.84
CA LEU A 80 -34.92 2.45 -19.66
C LEU A 80 -35.54 3.69 -18.99
N ASP A 81 -35.30 4.86 -19.56
CA ASP A 81 -36.28 5.95 -19.63
C ASP A 81 -36.33 6.47 -21.08
#